data_AF-A0A924G2B8-F1
#
_entry.id   AF-A0A924G2B8-F1
#
_cell.length_a   1.000
_cell.length_b   1.000
_cell.length_c   1.000
_cell.angle_alpha   90.00
_cell.angle_beta   90.00
_cell.angle_gamma   90.00
#
_symmetry.space_group_name_H-M   'P 1'
#
loop_
_entity.id
_entity.type
_entity.pdbx_description
1 polymer ?
#
loop_
_entity_poly.entity_id
_entity_poly.type
_entity_poly.pdbx_seq_one_letter_code
_entity_poly.pdbx_strand_id
1 'polypeptide(L)'
;CFEPHVGDSIFKAWAAKEKNLKVIYGGTFEFVQKNKDKVVGAYFRDKKDNIYQIEAAITIDATDLGDVFANAGCKYDLGTEDSTQSNEKIAPGKSNIIQDLTWAATLQDFGKGADMTIPKPPNYDATKYYCSTTEAPCNTKNYDGSTQKVLNYGKLPTTNGTIKYMLNWPAHGNDFYLNAVEMKPLEREHAYTKAKEQTLGFIYFLQTTLGMKHIGLSNEFGTEDKLALMPYNREGRRLKGLVRLNINHIQSPYNYALYRTGIAVGDYPVDHHHAQYKGKVPPIPFPKVPAYNIPLGALIPEKTEGLIVCEKGISVSNIANGTTRLQPVVLLTGQAAGLLAATCVKQNVQPAKINIRDLQQELVRNKCYIMPFTDVKPDDAAWEAIQYIGAMGIIKGKGISEGWENKMFFYPDSLMKVVEIEKNLSEIGPLFSTSTKSNKEFVDIVGVTKYINNINASLKLQHGIKLTSTQLLTTITMSDFKALHLNNFDTLRPLTKKEIAVLISHFTNHLKNITVDIQGKYKRKNS
;
A
#
# COMPACT_ATOMS: atom_id res chain seq x y z
N CYS A 1 -14.35 -5.63 6.90
CA CYS A 1 -13.71 -6.63 7.79
C CYS A 1 -14.27 -8.02 7.48
N PHE A 2 -13.55 -9.08 7.82
CA PHE A 2 -14.00 -10.49 7.75
C PHE A 2 -13.53 -11.20 9.02
N GLU A 3 -14.13 -12.34 9.36
CA GLU A 3 -13.67 -13.17 10.48
C GLU A 3 -12.22 -13.67 10.21
N PRO A 4 -11.26 -13.52 11.15
CA PRO A 4 -9.87 -13.86 10.91
C PRO A 4 -9.64 -15.29 10.39
N HIS A 5 -10.32 -16.29 10.95
CA HIS A 5 -10.20 -17.69 10.51
C HIS A 5 -10.70 -17.89 9.07
N VAL A 6 -11.71 -17.12 8.63
CA VAL A 6 -12.19 -17.15 7.24
C VAL A 6 -11.11 -16.62 6.30
N GLY A 7 -10.49 -15.49 6.63
CA GLY A 7 -9.37 -14.94 5.87
C GLY A 7 -8.21 -15.93 5.75
N ASP A 8 -7.79 -16.52 6.87
CA ASP A 8 -6.75 -17.57 6.91
C ASP A 8 -7.12 -18.77 6.02
N SER A 9 -8.38 -19.24 6.07
CA SER A 9 -8.84 -20.35 5.25
C SER A 9 -8.77 -20.05 3.74
N ILE A 10 -9.09 -18.81 3.34
CA ILE A 10 -9.02 -18.37 1.93
C ILE A 10 -7.57 -18.37 1.45
N PHE A 11 -6.64 -17.77 2.22
CA PHE A 11 -5.23 -17.75 1.84
C PHE A 11 -4.62 -19.16 1.78
N LYS A 12 -4.97 -20.04 2.73
CA LYS A 12 -4.57 -21.45 2.69
C LYS A 12 -5.13 -22.18 1.48
N ALA A 13 -6.39 -21.94 1.13
CA ALA A 13 -7.02 -22.54 -0.05
C ALA A 13 -6.40 -22.04 -1.36
N TRP A 14 -6.01 -20.76 -1.44
CA TRP A 14 -5.26 -20.23 -2.58
C TRP A 14 -3.87 -20.87 -2.67
N ALA A 15 -3.12 -20.89 -1.56
CA ALA A 15 -1.79 -21.46 -1.52
C ALA A 15 -1.78 -22.96 -1.89
N ALA A 16 -2.75 -23.73 -1.41
CA ALA A 16 -2.86 -25.17 -1.70
C ALA A 16 -3.15 -25.50 -3.18
N LYS A 17 -3.71 -24.54 -3.94
CA LYS A 17 -3.95 -24.71 -5.38
C LYS A 17 -2.69 -24.50 -6.23
N GLU A 18 -1.68 -23.83 -5.68
CA GLU A 18 -0.46 -23.49 -6.40
C GLU A 18 0.55 -24.64 -6.35
N LYS A 19 0.67 -25.38 -7.45
CA LYS A 19 1.54 -26.57 -7.56
C LYS A 19 3.03 -26.30 -7.31
N ASN A 20 3.46 -25.07 -7.52
CA ASN A 20 4.87 -24.65 -7.38
C ASN A 20 5.11 -23.87 -6.07
N LEU A 21 4.13 -23.81 -5.17
CA LEU A 21 4.26 -23.14 -3.88
C LEU A 21 4.45 -24.17 -2.76
N LYS A 22 5.48 -23.96 -1.94
CA LYS A 22 5.67 -24.70 -0.69
C LYS A 22 5.57 -23.75 0.49
N VAL A 23 4.62 -24.01 1.38
CA VAL A 23 4.48 -23.25 2.63
C VAL A 23 5.06 -24.08 3.78
N ILE A 24 5.96 -23.48 4.55
CA ILE A 24 6.58 -24.09 5.73
C ILE A 24 6.07 -23.34 6.96
N TYR A 25 5.33 -24.04 7.83
CA TYR A 25 4.80 -23.47 9.07
C TYR A 25 5.72 -23.81 10.26
N GLY A 26 5.73 -22.93 11.26
CA GLY A 26 6.45 -23.18 12.52
C GLY A 26 7.97 -23.07 12.42
N GLY A 27 8.49 -22.40 11.39
CA GLY A 27 9.90 -22.02 11.28
C GLY A 27 10.12 -20.60 11.79
N THR A 28 11.04 -20.44 12.74
CA THR A 28 11.47 -19.13 13.26
C THR A 28 12.70 -18.66 12.51
N PHE A 29 12.71 -17.41 12.04
CA PHE A 29 13.88 -16.82 11.37
C PHE A 29 15.06 -16.66 12.35
N GLU A 30 16.26 -17.08 11.95
CA GLU A 30 17.49 -16.94 12.74
C GLU A 30 18.40 -15.85 12.16
N PHE A 31 18.87 -16.03 10.91
CA PHE A 31 19.72 -15.06 10.23
C PHE A 31 19.72 -15.25 8.71
N VAL A 32 20.05 -14.16 8.00
CA VAL A 32 20.19 -14.12 6.54
C VAL A 32 21.52 -14.75 6.13
N GLN A 33 21.49 -15.54 5.06
CA GLN A 33 22.68 -15.98 4.35
C GLN A 33 23.01 -14.99 3.24
N LYS A 34 24.26 -14.51 3.22
CA LYS A 34 24.75 -13.59 2.19
C LYS A 34 25.98 -14.13 1.47
N ASN A 35 26.10 -13.74 0.20
CA ASN A 35 27.36 -13.71 -0.52
C ASN A 35 27.71 -12.23 -0.78
N LYS A 36 28.67 -11.68 -0.04
CA LYS A 36 28.98 -10.23 -0.01
C LYS A 36 27.73 -9.40 0.32
N ASP A 37 27.29 -8.56 -0.61
CA ASP A 37 26.12 -7.68 -0.47
C ASP A 37 24.84 -8.29 -1.05
N LYS A 38 24.87 -9.56 -1.48
CA LYS A 38 23.71 -10.26 -2.03
C LYS A 38 23.14 -11.25 -1.02
N VAL A 39 21.84 -11.14 -0.74
CA VAL A 39 21.08 -12.17 -0.02
C VAL A 39 20.90 -13.38 -0.94
N VAL A 40 21.25 -14.56 -0.42
CA VAL A 40 21.16 -15.84 -1.17
C VAL A 40 20.32 -16.90 -0.44
N GLY A 41 19.82 -16.59 0.75
CA GLY A 41 19.03 -17.50 1.56
C GLY A 41 18.85 -17.02 2.99
N ALA A 42 18.32 -17.89 3.84
CA ALA A 42 18.19 -17.67 5.28
C ALA A 42 18.18 -18.99 6.05
N TYR A 43 18.52 -18.90 7.33
CA TYR A 43 18.45 -20.00 8.29
C TYR A 43 17.23 -19.83 9.18
N PHE A 44 16.60 -20.96 9.50
CA PHE A 44 15.39 -21.04 10.31
C PHE A 44 15.53 -22.14 11.35
N ARG A 45 14.82 -21.99 12.45
CA ARG A 45 14.71 -22.97 13.54
C ARG A 45 13.30 -23.56 13.57
N ASP A 46 13.20 -24.89 13.61
CA ASP A 46 11.91 -25.58 13.76
C ASP A 46 11.47 -25.68 15.25
N LYS A 47 10.29 -26.25 15.50
CA LYS A 47 9.76 -26.45 16.86
C LYS A 47 10.54 -27.46 17.72
N LYS A 48 11.48 -28.20 17.12
CA LYS A 48 12.36 -29.18 17.79
C LYS A 48 13.79 -28.63 17.95
N ASP A 49 13.97 -27.33 17.78
CA ASP A 49 15.25 -26.62 17.83
C ASP A 49 16.27 -27.03 16.75
N ASN A 50 15.85 -27.70 15.67
CA ASN A 50 16.72 -27.98 14.54
C ASN A 50 16.85 -26.74 13.65
N ILE A 51 18.08 -26.44 13.23
CA ILE A 51 18.36 -25.38 12.26
C ILE A 51 18.34 -25.97 10.85
N TYR A 52 17.61 -25.34 9.94
CA TYR A 52 17.59 -25.67 8.52
C TYR A 52 17.79 -24.41 7.67
N GLN A 53 18.28 -24.60 6.45
CA GLN A 53 18.63 -23.54 5.52
C GLN A 53 17.65 -23.56 4.33
N ILE A 54 17.30 -22.37 3.84
CA ILE A 54 16.60 -22.20 2.57
C ILE A 54 17.43 -21.25 1.69
N GLU A 55 17.83 -21.72 0.51
CA GLU A 55 18.49 -20.92 -0.50
C GLU A 55 17.46 -20.36 -1.50
N ALA A 56 17.65 -19.13 -1.94
CA ALA A 56 16.74 -18.45 -2.85
C ALA A 56 17.49 -17.52 -3.81
N ALA A 57 17.08 -17.50 -5.07
CA ALA A 57 17.60 -16.57 -6.06
C ALA A 57 17.21 -15.11 -5.75
N ILE A 58 16.01 -14.93 -5.20
CA ILE A 58 15.44 -13.66 -4.71
C ILE A 58 14.70 -13.96 -3.40
N THR A 59 14.94 -13.15 -2.37
CA THR A 59 14.27 -13.18 -1.08
C THR A 59 13.31 -11.99 -0.96
N ILE A 60 12.13 -12.24 -0.41
CA ILE A 60 11.17 -11.17 -0.04
C ILE A 60 11.12 -11.12 1.49
N ASP A 61 11.45 -9.98 2.07
CA ASP A 61 11.17 -9.68 3.48
C ASP A 61 9.75 -9.14 3.61
N ALA A 62 8.89 -9.94 4.23
CA ALA A 62 7.52 -9.59 4.59
C ALA A 62 7.31 -9.62 6.11
N THR A 63 8.38 -9.43 6.89
CA THR A 63 8.29 -9.40 8.36
C THR A 63 7.70 -8.08 8.86
N ASP A 64 6.90 -8.16 9.93
CA ASP A 64 6.13 -7.05 10.50
C ASP A 64 7.00 -5.87 10.97
N LEU A 65 8.23 -6.17 11.42
CA LEU A 65 9.17 -5.20 12.00
C LEU A 65 10.44 -4.99 11.15
N GLY A 66 10.53 -5.61 9.98
CA GLY A 66 11.70 -5.52 9.10
C GLY A 66 12.95 -6.21 9.64
N ASP A 67 12.78 -7.36 10.30
CA ASP A 67 13.87 -8.06 10.97
C ASP A 67 14.85 -8.69 9.96
N VAL A 68 14.37 -9.16 8.80
CA VAL A 68 15.22 -9.83 7.79
C VAL A 68 16.12 -8.82 7.08
N PHE A 69 15.60 -7.69 6.60
CA PHE A 69 16.45 -6.69 5.94
C PHE A 69 17.44 -6.04 6.93
N ALA A 70 17.05 -5.88 8.20
CA ALA A 70 17.94 -5.36 9.24
C ALA A 70 19.10 -6.35 9.49
N ASN A 71 18.79 -7.64 9.62
CA ASN A 71 19.78 -8.69 9.76
C ASN A 71 20.70 -8.81 8.51
N ALA A 72 20.18 -8.55 7.31
CA ALA A 72 20.98 -8.49 6.08
C ALA A 72 21.98 -7.31 6.05
N GLY A 73 21.89 -6.37 7.00
CA GLY A 73 22.71 -5.17 7.10
C GLY A 73 22.18 -3.99 6.29
N CYS A 74 20.90 -4.02 5.86
CA CYS A 74 20.29 -2.88 5.20
C CYS A 74 20.11 -1.73 6.20
N LYS A 75 20.37 -0.50 5.76
CA LYS A 75 20.10 0.69 6.58
C LYS A 75 18.61 0.95 6.68
N TYR A 76 18.18 1.53 7.79
CA TYR A 76 16.80 1.91 8.03
C TYR A 76 16.69 3.11 8.97
N ASP A 77 15.50 3.70 9.03
CA ASP A 77 15.10 4.65 10.07
C ASP A 77 14.07 4.00 11.02
N LEU A 78 13.96 4.55 12.22
CA LEU A 78 13.01 4.16 13.25
C LEU A 78 12.52 5.41 13.99
N GLY A 79 11.23 5.48 14.34
CA GLY A 79 10.63 6.60 15.04
C GLY A 79 10.37 7.80 14.12
N THR A 80 10.58 9.03 14.57
CA THR A 80 10.36 10.23 13.76
C THR A 80 11.67 10.79 13.20
N GLU A 81 11.61 11.46 12.05
CA GLU A 81 12.75 12.13 11.44
C GLU A 81 12.62 13.67 11.45
N ASP A 82 13.73 14.38 11.28
CA ASP A 82 13.74 15.82 10.99
C ASP A 82 13.72 16.12 9.48
N SER A 83 13.56 17.40 9.13
CA SER A 83 13.41 17.86 7.75
C SER A 83 14.65 17.64 6.89
N THR A 84 15.85 17.57 7.48
CA THR A 84 17.11 17.29 6.77
C THR A 84 17.21 15.83 6.36
N GLN A 85 16.58 14.94 7.13
CA GLN A 85 16.54 13.51 6.87
C GLN A 85 15.42 13.12 5.89
N SER A 86 14.23 13.74 6.01
CA SER A 86 13.06 13.32 5.24
C SER A 86 12.77 14.19 4.00
N ASN A 87 13.38 15.38 3.92
CA ASN A 87 13.05 16.45 2.97
C ASN A 87 11.61 16.96 3.10
N GLU A 88 10.99 16.82 4.28
CA GLU A 88 9.64 17.32 4.57
C GLU A 88 9.72 18.52 5.50
N LYS A 89 9.18 19.66 5.08
CA LYS A 89 9.15 20.88 5.92
C LYS A 89 8.37 20.69 7.22
N ILE A 90 7.40 19.80 7.20
CA ILE A 90 6.51 19.48 8.33
C ILE A 90 7.03 18.32 9.18
N ALA A 91 8.26 17.83 8.94
CA ALA A 91 8.84 16.75 9.72
C ALA A 91 8.84 17.12 11.21
N PRO A 92 8.38 16.22 12.10
CA PRO A 92 8.11 16.56 13.49
C PRO A 92 9.39 16.69 14.34
N GLY A 93 10.55 16.27 13.81
CA GLY A 93 11.83 16.25 14.49
C GLY A 93 12.25 14.81 14.84
N LYS A 94 13.54 14.62 15.09
CA LYS A 94 14.10 13.28 15.30
C LYS A 94 13.76 12.69 16.68
N SER A 95 13.25 11.46 16.71
CA SER A 95 12.98 10.69 17.94
C SER A 95 12.95 9.19 17.65
N ASN A 96 13.21 8.35 18.65
CA ASN A 96 13.02 6.90 18.57
C ASN A 96 11.65 6.45 19.09
N ILE A 97 10.74 7.39 19.39
CA ILE A 97 9.37 7.08 19.79
C ILE A 97 8.62 6.57 18.56
N ILE A 98 8.03 5.39 18.69
CA ILE A 98 7.20 4.77 17.64
C ILE A 98 5.72 4.86 17.99
N GLN A 99 4.85 4.48 17.06
CA GLN A 99 3.42 4.42 17.30
C GLN A 99 3.02 3.35 18.31
N ASP A 100 1.91 3.59 19.01
CA ASP A 100 1.26 2.63 19.89
C ASP A 100 0.86 1.38 19.07
N LEU A 101 1.10 0.19 19.62
CA LEU A 101 0.63 -1.07 19.04
C LEU A 101 -0.72 -1.46 19.63
N THR A 102 -1.38 -2.43 19.01
CA THR A 102 -2.60 -3.04 19.58
C THR A 102 -2.46 -4.55 19.56
N TRP A 103 -2.71 -5.22 20.68
CA TRP A 103 -2.96 -6.66 20.63
C TRP A 103 -4.44 -6.88 20.35
N ALA A 104 -4.78 -7.28 19.13
CA ALA A 104 -6.19 -7.43 18.74
C ALA A 104 -6.83 -8.64 19.43
N ALA A 105 -8.12 -8.51 19.74
CA ALA A 105 -8.97 -9.60 20.18
C ALA A 105 -10.23 -9.63 19.31
N THR A 106 -10.83 -10.81 19.14
CA THR A 106 -12.19 -10.90 18.59
C THR A 106 -13.15 -11.16 19.73
N LEU A 107 -14.14 -10.30 19.87
CA LEU A 107 -15.22 -10.41 20.82
C LEU A 107 -16.48 -10.95 20.12
N GLN A 108 -17.29 -11.68 20.85
CA GLN A 108 -18.61 -12.14 20.43
C GLN A 108 -19.65 -11.65 21.43
N ASP A 109 -20.81 -11.25 20.91
CA ASP A 109 -22.02 -11.04 21.70
C ASP A 109 -22.72 -12.39 21.89
N PHE A 110 -22.83 -12.84 23.14
CA PHE A 110 -23.49 -14.10 23.52
C PHE A 110 -24.98 -13.91 23.86
N GLY A 111 -25.51 -12.71 23.67
CA GLY A 111 -26.90 -12.37 23.89
C GLY A 111 -27.20 -11.96 25.34
N LYS A 112 -28.38 -11.36 25.49
CA LYS A 112 -28.85 -10.83 26.79
C LYS A 112 -28.92 -11.94 27.83
N GLY A 113 -28.34 -11.70 29.01
CA GLY A 113 -28.35 -12.62 30.14
C GLY A 113 -27.15 -13.56 30.21
N ALA A 114 -26.32 -13.65 29.17
CA ALA A 114 -25.04 -14.34 29.24
C ALA A 114 -24.05 -13.57 30.13
N ASP A 115 -23.26 -14.29 30.92
CA ASP A 115 -22.11 -13.76 31.66
C ASP A 115 -20.83 -14.45 31.17
N MET A 116 -20.09 -13.72 30.35
CA MET A 116 -18.82 -14.12 29.74
C MET A 116 -17.64 -13.38 30.36
N THR A 117 -17.83 -12.84 31.58
CA THR A 117 -16.81 -12.08 32.29
C THR A 117 -15.55 -12.92 32.46
N ILE A 118 -14.42 -12.41 31.97
CA ILE A 118 -13.14 -13.10 32.09
C ILE A 118 -12.61 -12.97 33.53
N PRO A 119 -11.69 -13.85 33.98
CA PRO A 119 -10.99 -13.64 35.24
C PRO A 119 -10.27 -12.28 35.25
N LYS A 120 -10.23 -11.62 36.41
CA LYS A 120 -9.52 -10.34 36.58
C LYS A 120 -8.05 -10.49 36.12
N PRO A 121 -7.59 -9.73 35.12
CA PRO A 121 -6.22 -9.86 34.63
C PRO A 121 -5.16 -9.46 35.68
N PRO A 122 -3.94 -10.01 35.60
CA PRO A 122 -2.82 -9.54 36.40
C PRO A 122 -2.58 -8.03 36.20
N ASN A 123 -2.17 -7.33 37.25
CA ASN A 123 -1.86 -5.89 37.22
C ASN A 123 -3.02 -4.99 36.71
N TYR A 124 -4.26 -5.48 36.77
CA TYR A 124 -5.43 -4.72 36.33
C TYR A 124 -5.61 -3.44 37.15
N ASP A 125 -5.69 -2.33 36.43
CA ASP A 125 -5.99 -1.00 36.93
C ASP A 125 -7.07 -0.39 36.02
N ALA A 126 -8.27 -0.20 36.57
CA ALA A 126 -9.42 0.33 35.84
C ALA A 126 -9.18 1.76 35.34
N THR A 127 -8.34 2.54 36.04
CA THR A 127 -8.13 3.96 35.73
C THR A 127 -7.44 4.17 34.37
N LYS A 128 -6.75 3.14 33.84
CA LYS A 128 -6.18 3.15 32.49
C LYS A 128 -7.22 3.30 31.39
N TYR A 129 -8.45 2.81 31.65
CA TYR A 129 -9.55 2.77 30.69
C TYR A 129 -10.59 3.87 30.94
N TYR A 130 -10.35 4.75 31.90
CA TYR A 130 -11.19 5.92 32.09
C TYR A 130 -11.14 6.79 30.83
N CYS A 131 -12.26 7.45 30.52
CA CYS A 131 -12.44 8.25 29.31
C CYS A 131 -12.40 7.46 27.98
N SER A 132 -12.40 6.12 28.00
CA SER A 132 -12.36 5.30 26.77
C SER A 132 -13.62 5.43 25.90
N THR A 133 -14.76 5.69 26.52
CA THR A 133 -16.08 5.82 25.89
C THR A 133 -16.90 6.89 26.61
N THR A 134 -18.05 7.27 26.06
CA THR A 134 -18.96 8.22 26.71
C THR A 134 -19.56 7.70 28.01
N GLU A 135 -19.68 6.38 28.18
CA GLU A 135 -20.19 5.73 29.38
C GLU A 135 -19.09 5.40 30.40
N ALA A 136 -17.81 5.51 30.02
CA ALA A 136 -16.69 5.26 30.93
C ALA A 136 -16.56 6.39 31.97
N PRO A 137 -16.17 6.08 33.22
CA PRO A 137 -15.79 7.11 34.18
C PRO A 137 -14.70 7.98 33.58
N CYS A 138 -14.81 9.30 33.73
CA CYS A 138 -13.84 10.23 33.19
C CYS A 138 -13.76 11.49 34.04
N ASN A 139 -12.53 11.90 34.33
CA ASN A 139 -12.20 13.14 35.03
C ASN A 139 -11.70 14.24 34.08
N THR A 140 -11.68 13.96 32.78
CA THR A 140 -11.26 14.89 31.72
C THR A 140 -12.25 14.81 30.54
N LYS A 141 -11.78 14.95 29.30
CA LYS A 141 -12.63 14.83 28.11
C LYS A 141 -12.68 13.37 27.65
N ASN A 142 -13.90 12.83 27.53
CA ASN A 142 -14.12 11.51 26.94
C ASN A 142 -13.56 11.43 25.52
N TYR A 143 -13.05 10.25 25.17
CA TYR A 143 -12.82 9.89 23.78
C TYR A 143 -14.17 9.79 23.04
N ASP A 144 -14.20 10.21 21.77
CA ASP A 144 -15.46 10.35 21.02
C ASP A 144 -16.07 8.99 20.63
N GLY A 145 -17.00 8.50 21.44
CA GLY A 145 -17.90 7.42 21.05
C GLY A 145 -18.53 6.69 22.21
N SER A 146 -19.77 6.23 21.99
CA SER A 146 -20.40 5.27 22.89
C SER A 146 -19.69 3.93 22.86
N THR A 147 -19.85 3.17 23.92
CA THR A 147 -19.31 1.82 24.04
C THR A 147 -19.83 0.93 22.91
N GLN A 148 -21.08 1.13 22.48
CA GLN A 148 -21.61 0.45 21.30
C GLN A 148 -20.93 0.90 20.00
N LYS A 149 -20.58 2.19 19.86
CA LYS A 149 -19.80 2.69 18.70
C LYS A 149 -18.41 2.06 18.67
N VAL A 150 -17.76 1.88 19.83
CA VAL A 150 -16.47 1.18 19.94
C VAL A 150 -16.55 -0.25 19.41
N LEU A 151 -17.56 -1.01 19.83
CA LEU A 151 -17.76 -2.36 19.32
C LEU A 151 -18.09 -2.35 17.83
N ASN A 152 -19.02 -1.48 17.41
CA ASN A 152 -19.47 -1.42 16.02
C ASN A 152 -18.37 -0.98 15.04
N TYR A 153 -17.37 -0.21 15.49
CA TYR A 153 -16.22 0.18 14.67
C TYR A 153 -15.49 -1.04 14.08
N GLY A 154 -15.33 -2.10 14.89
CA GLY A 154 -14.69 -3.35 14.48
C GLY A 154 -15.67 -4.46 14.10
N LYS A 155 -16.96 -4.18 13.86
CA LYS A 155 -17.96 -5.22 13.63
C LYS A 155 -17.59 -6.11 12.44
N LEU A 156 -17.63 -7.42 12.66
CA LEU A 156 -17.31 -8.43 11.67
C LEU A 156 -18.59 -8.95 11.03
N PRO A 157 -18.66 -9.04 9.69
CA PRO A 157 -19.74 -9.76 9.03
C PRO A 157 -19.58 -11.26 9.31
N THR A 158 -20.69 -11.92 9.64
CA THR A 158 -20.76 -13.36 9.90
C THR A 158 -21.89 -13.98 9.08
N THR A 159 -21.78 -15.25 8.74
CA THR A 159 -22.78 -15.96 7.93
C THR A 159 -23.78 -16.76 8.78
N ASN A 160 -23.43 -17.05 10.04
CA ASN A 160 -24.23 -17.85 10.97
C ASN A 160 -25.09 -17.01 11.92
N GLY A 161 -25.16 -15.69 11.73
CA GLY A 161 -25.94 -14.77 12.57
C GLY A 161 -25.27 -14.37 13.89
N THR A 162 -24.07 -14.87 14.20
CA THR A 162 -23.33 -14.43 15.40
C THR A 162 -22.87 -12.98 15.26
N ILE A 163 -22.91 -12.21 16.34
CA ILE A 163 -22.41 -10.83 16.30
C ILE A 163 -20.99 -10.83 16.86
N LYS A 164 -20.01 -10.49 16.03
CA LYS A 164 -18.60 -10.44 16.41
C LYS A 164 -18.00 -9.06 16.14
N TYR A 165 -16.98 -8.73 16.92
CA TYR A 165 -16.28 -7.44 16.88
C TYR A 165 -14.78 -7.66 16.99
N MET A 166 -13.99 -7.01 16.14
CA MET A 166 -12.55 -6.87 16.34
C MET A 166 -12.29 -5.70 17.31
N LEU A 167 -11.66 -5.98 18.44
CA LEU A 167 -11.29 -4.96 19.41
C LEU A 167 -9.97 -4.28 19.01
N ASN A 168 -10.08 -3.04 18.53
CA ASN A 168 -8.97 -2.15 18.26
C ASN A 168 -9.43 -0.72 18.56
N TRP A 169 -9.14 -0.24 19.78
CA TRP A 169 -9.61 1.06 20.26
C TRP A 169 -8.45 1.90 20.81
N PRO A 170 -8.32 3.16 20.33
CA PRO A 170 -7.15 3.96 20.62
C PRO A 170 -7.15 4.60 22.00
N ALA A 171 -6.03 5.25 22.33
CA ALA A 171 -5.85 5.99 23.57
C ALA A 171 -6.22 5.11 24.78
N HIS A 172 -7.30 5.41 25.49
CA HIS A 172 -7.72 4.72 26.71
C HIS A 172 -8.32 3.31 26.49
N GLY A 173 -8.24 2.75 25.26
CA GLY A 173 -8.64 1.38 24.95
C GLY A 173 -7.51 0.36 25.11
N ASN A 174 -7.37 -0.50 24.09
CA ASN A 174 -6.35 -1.56 24.04
C ASN A 174 -5.11 -1.20 23.21
N ASP A 175 -4.97 0.06 22.78
CA ASP A 175 -3.67 0.58 22.38
C ASP A 175 -2.67 0.50 23.55
N PHE A 176 -1.42 0.20 23.24
CA PHE A 176 -0.34 0.09 24.21
C PHE A 176 0.96 0.58 23.60
N TYR A 177 1.66 1.47 24.32
CA TYR A 177 2.99 1.89 23.89
C TYR A 177 4.04 0.85 24.28
N LEU A 178 4.71 0.29 23.29
CA LEU A 178 5.88 -0.56 23.48
C LEU A 178 6.81 -0.46 22.26
N ASN A 179 8.00 0.09 22.45
CA ASN A 179 9.04 0.01 21.42
C ASN A 179 9.85 -1.29 21.60
N ALA A 180 9.42 -2.35 20.93
CA ALA A 180 10.10 -3.65 20.95
C ALA A 180 10.88 -3.98 19.66
N VAL A 181 11.04 -2.99 18.77
CA VAL A 181 11.62 -3.18 17.44
C VAL A 181 13.05 -3.69 17.51
N GLU A 182 13.87 -3.07 18.36
CA GLU A 182 15.29 -3.43 18.55
C GLU A 182 15.53 -4.47 19.66
N MET A 183 14.48 -5.00 20.28
CA MET A 183 14.60 -6.08 21.26
C MET A 183 14.95 -7.41 20.58
N LYS A 184 15.67 -8.28 21.30
CA LYS A 184 15.88 -9.66 20.85
C LYS A 184 14.55 -10.43 20.84
N PRO A 185 14.37 -11.45 19.99
CA PRO A 185 13.08 -12.15 19.85
C PRO A 185 12.45 -12.61 21.18
N LEU A 186 13.21 -13.29 22.05
CA LEU A 186 12.69 -13.75 23.34
C LEU A 186 12.31 -12.61 24.30
N GLU A 187 13.09 -11.52 24.30
CA GLU A 187 12.81 -10.32 25.10
C GLU A 187 11.55 -9.61 24.58
N ARG A 188 11.41 -9.52 23.25
CA ARG A 188 10.25 -8.95 22.57
C ARG A 188 8.98 -9.72 22.94
N GLU A 189 9.00 -11.06 22.85
CA GLU A 189 7.85 -11.90 23.24
C GLU A 189 7.48 -11.72 24.71
N HIS A 190 8.47 -11.64 25.60
CA HIS A 190 8.20 -11.36 27.02
C HIS A 190 7.56 -9.98 27.22
N ALA A 191 8.08 -8.94 26.56
CA ALA A 191 7.55 -7.58 26.65
C ALA A 191 6.11 -7.48 26.13
N TYR A 192 5.76 -8.25 25.11
CA TYR A 192 4.41 -8.31 24.55
C TYR A 192 3.33 -8.85 25.50
N THR A 193 3.72 -9.57 26.56
CA THR A 193 2.80 -9.98 27.63
C THR A 193 2.04 -8.78 28.21
N LYS A 194 2.71 -7.63 28.34
CA LYS A 194 2.09 -6.39 28.86
C LYS A 194 0.99 -5.84 27.94
N ALA A 195 1.16 -5.98 26.62
CA ALA A 195 0.16 -5.56 25.64
C ALA A 195 -1.07 -6.51 25.63
N LYS A 196 -0.84 -7.81 25.84
CA LYS A 196 -1.92 -8.78 26.06
C LYS A 196 -2.70 -8.45 27.34
N GLU A 197 -1.99 -8.18 28.44
CA GLU A 197 -2.61 -7.75 29.71
C GLU A 197 -3.44 -6.46 29.56
N GLN A 198 -2.95 -5.46 28.80
CA GLN A 198 -3.71 -4.25 28.47
C GLN A 198 -5.01 -4.58 27.73
N THR A 199 -4.97 -5.51 26.78
CA THR A 199 -6.15 -5.91 26.01
C THR A 199 -7.17 -6.65 26.87
N LEU A 200 -6.73 -7.64 27.63
CA LEU A 200 -7.58 -8.38 28.56
C LEU A 200 -8.16 -7.44 29.63
N GLY A 201 -7.36 -6.50 30.13
CA GLY A 201 -7.81 -5.49 31.08
C GLY A 201 -8.91 -4.61 30.50
N PHE A 202 -8.80 -4.18 29.24
CA PHE A 202 -9.87 -3.41 28.61
C PHE A 202 -11.15 -4.23 28.47
N ILE A 203 -11.05 -5.50 28.05
CA ILE A 203 -12.21 -6.41 27.96
C ILE A 203 -12.87 -6.58 29.33
N TYR A 204 -12.09 -6.85 30.38
CA TYR A 204 -12.60 -6.96 31.74
C TYR A 204 -13.29 -5.68 32.19
N PHE A 205 -12.73 -4.51 31.87
CA PHE A 205 -13.36 -3.21 32.15
C PHE A 205 -14.71 -3.03 31.44
N LEU A 206 -14.82 -3.40 30.16
CA LEU A 206 -16.11 -3.38 29.45
C LEU A 206 -17.15 -4.25 30.18
N GLN A 207 -16.75 -5.44 30.64
CA GLN A 207 -17.64 -6.40 31.27
C GLN A 207 -18.08 -5.97 32.69
N THR A 208 -17.14 -5.48 33.51
CA THR A 208 -17.40 -5.19 34.93
C THR A 208 -17.81 -3.75 35.20
N THR A 209 -17.17 -2.79 34.53
CA THR A 209 -17.42 -1.35 34.79
C THR A 209 -18.51 -0.83 33.88
N LEU A 210 -18.53 -1.25 32.61
CA LEU A 210 -19.57 -0.82 31.65
C LEU A 210 -20.73 -1.82 31.52
N GLY A 211 -20.72 -2.90 32.33
CA GLY A 211 -21.82 -3.87 32.44
C GLY A 211 -21.99 -4.78 31.21
N MET A 212 -21.02 -4.83 30.29
CA MET A 212 -21.10 -5.61 29.05
C MET A 212 -20.78 -7.09 29.26
N LYS A 213 -21.37 -7.73 30.26
CA LYS A 213 -21.09 -9.12 30.64
C LYS A 213 -21.36 -10.13 29.53
N HIS A 214 -22.28 -9.83 28.61
CA HIS A 214 -22.64 -10.69 27.48
C HIS A 214 -21.59 -10.69 26.35
N ILE A 215 -20.63 -9.76 26.38
CA ILE A 215 -19.53 -9.70 25.41
C ILE A 215 -18.38 -10.56 25.93
N GLY A 216 -17.92 -11.53 25.15
CA GLY A 216 -16.83 -12.44 25.53
C GLY A 216 -15.83 -12.70 24.41
N LEU A 217 -14.67 -13.29 24.73
CA LEU A 217 -13.65 -13.67 23.75
C LEU A 217 -14.15 -14.79 22.81
N SER A 218 -14.08 -14.55 21.50
CA SER A 218 -14.25 -15.56 20.44
C SER A 218 -12.92 -16.28 20.17
N ASN A 219 -12.98 -17.58 19.89
CA ASN A 219 -11.80 -18.36 19.54
C ASN A 219 -11.51 -18.32 18.03
N GLU A 220 -11.00 -17.19 17.54
CA GLU A 220 -10.68 -17.00 16.10
C GLU A 220 -9.28 -17.44 15.71
N PHE A 221 -8.35 -17.47 16.67
CA PHE A 221 -6.91 -17.59 16.40
C PHE A 221 -6.32 -18.94 16.84
N GLY A 222 -7.06 -19.72 17.64
CA GLY A 222 -6.59 -21.00 18.18
C GLY A 222 -5.49 -20.88 19.22
N THR A 223 -5.23 -19.67 19.75
CA THR A 223 -4.31 -19.46 20.88
C THR A 223 -4.99 -19.78 22.20
N GLU A 224 -4.20 -20.13 23.22
CA GLU A 224 -4.71 -20.43 24.57
C GLU A 224 -5.44 -19.24 25.19
N ASP A 225 -4.93 -18.02 24.97
CA ASP A 225 -5.51 -16.77 25.43
C ASP A 225 -6.64 -16.23 24.53
N LYS A 226 -6.94 -16.90 23.41
CA LYS A 226 -7.89 -16.49 22.35
C LYS A 226 -7.59 -15.12 21.71
N LEU A 227 -6.41 -14.55 21.94
CA LEU A 227 -5.97 -13.29 21.34
C LEU A 227 -5.32 -13.52 19.97
N ALA A 228 -5.06 -12.44 19.21
CA ALA A 228 -4.35 -12.54 17.94
C ALA A 228 -2.96 -13.20 18.07
N LEU A 229 -2.47 -13.84 17.00
CA LEU A 229 -1.18 -14.55 16.97
C LEU A 229 0.03 -13.63 17.17
N MET A 230 -0.09 -12.36 16.77
CA MET A 230 0.95 -11.34 16.89
C MET A 230 0.27 -9.97 17.12
N PRO A 231 0.97 -8.99 17.68
CA PRO A 231 0.40 -7.65 17.83
C PRO A 231 0.29 -6.97 16.47
N TYR A 232 -0.66 -6.04 16.36
CA TYR A 232 -0.63 -5.05 15.30
C TYR A 232 0.38 -3.95 15.66
N ASN A 233 1.65 -4.14 15.29
CA ASN A 233 2.62 -3.05 15.34
C ASN A 233 2.28 -2.08 14.19
N ARG A 234 2.03 -0.80 14.52
CA ARG A 234 1.78 0.23 13.51
C ARG A 234 3.06 0.71 12.84
N GLU A 235 4.19 0.60 13.53
CA GLU A 235 5.47 1.09 13.07
C GLU A 235 6.59 0.09 13.38
N GLY A 236 7.45 -0.13 12.39
CA GLY A 236 8.67 -0.91 12.51
C GLY A 236 9.84 -0.16 11.87
N ARG A 237 10.87 -0.90 11.48
CA ARG A 237 12.00 -0.32 10.73
C ARG A 237 11.54 0.10 9.33
N ARG A 238 11.97 1.26 8.87
CA ARG A 238 11.71 1.76 7.50
C ARG A 238 12.98 1.72 6.67
N LEU A 239 13.00 0.89 5.64
CA LEU A 239 14.17 0.66 4.78
C LEU A 239 14.73 1.97 4.20
N LYS A 240 16.06 2.06 4.05
CA LYS A 240 16.70 2.97 3.08
C LYS A 240 16.73 2.29 1.71
N GLY A 241 15.73 2.60 0.89
CA GLY A 241 15.56 2.02 -0.45
C GLY A 241 16.11 2.91 -1.55
N LEU A 242 15.99 2.45 -2.80
CA LEU A 242 16.36 3.24 -3.99
C LEU A 242 15.52 4.52 -4.13
N VAL A 243 14.31 4.52 -3.60
CA VAL A 243 13.42 5.68 -3.50
C VAL A 243 12.85 5.73 -2.09
N ARG A 244 12.85 6.90 -1.48
CA ARG A 244 12.07 7.18 -0.27
C ARG A 244 10.78 7.91 -0.66
N LEU A 245 9.63 7.26 -0.48
CA LEU A 245 8.34 7.94 -0.63
C LEU A 245 8.10 8.82 0.62
N ASN A 246 7.73 10.08 0.42
CA ASN A 246 7.48 11.02 1.52
C ASN A 246 6.17 11.78 1.26
N ILE A 247 5.77 12.62 2.21
CA ILE A 247 4.45 13.25 2.15
C ILE A 247 4.32 14.25 0.99
N ASN A 248 5.40 14.90 0.56
CA ASN A 248 5.36 15.83 -0.57
C ASN A 248 5.00 15.07 -1.87
N HIS A 249 5.56 13.88 -2.05
CA HIS A 249 5.24 13.00 -3.18
C HIS A 249 3.78 12.57 -3.17
N ILE A 250 3.20 12.33 -1.99
CA ILE A 250 1.80 11.93 -1.84
C ILE A 250 0.84 13.10 -2.05
N GLN A 251 1.11 14.28 -1.46
CA GLN A 251 0.22 15.44 -1.55
C GLN A 251 0.16 16.05 -2.96
N SER A 252 1.25 15.95 -3.72
CA SER A 252 1.35 16.58 -5.04
C SER A 252 2.07 15.65 -6.02
N PRO A 253 1.47 14.48 -6.35
CA PRO A 253 2.17 13.43 -7.10
C PRO A 253 2.67 13.90 -8.46
N TYR A 254 1.92 14.77 -9.14
CA TYR A 254 2.27 15.27 -10.48
C TYR A 254 3.30 16.40 -10.50
N ASN A 255 3.73 16.92 -9.34
CA ASN A 255 4.92 17.78 -9.25
C ASN A 255 6.23 16.96 -9.27
N TYR A 256 6.11 15.65 -9.13
CA TYR A 256 7.21 14.69 -9.16
C TYR A 256 6.96 13.67 -10.27
N ALA A 257 7.91 12.78 -10.50
CA ALA A 257 7.80 11.73 -11.52
C ALA A 257 7.57 10.32 -10.94
N LEU A 258 7.65 10.15 -9.61
CA LEU A 258 7.55 8.85 -8.95
C LEU A 258 6.26 8.10 -9.24
N TYR A 259 5.15 8.80 -9.48
CA TYR A 259 3.87 8.16 -9.84
C TYR A 259 3.98 7.28 -11.09
N ARG A 260 4.94 7.56 -11.97
CA ARG A 260 5.19 6.76 -13.18
C ARG A 260 5.77 5.38 -12.87
N THR A 261 6.28 5.19 -11.66
CA THR A 261 6.87 3.94 -11.15
C THR A 261 5.94 3.19 -10.18
N GLY A 262 4.67 3.60 -10.09
CA GLY A 262 3.69 2.99 -9.21
C GLY A 262 3.48 1.50 -9.47
N ILE A 263 3.42 0.71 -8.40
CA ILE A 263 3.19 -0.75 -8.41
C ILE A 263 2.12 -1.22 -7.42
N ALA A 264 1.70 -0.33 -6.52
CA ALA A 264 0.62 -0.53 -5.57
C ALA A 264 -0.02 0.84 -5.27
N VAL A 265 -1.17 0.86 -4.60
CA VAL A 265 -1.92 2.09 -4.29
C VAL A 265 -2.36 2.14 -2.83
N GLY A 266 -2.63 3.35 -2.35
CA GLY A 266 -3.22 3.60 -1.05
C GLY A 266 -4.13 4.82 -1.07
N ASP A 267 -5.13 4.82 -0.19
CA ASP A 267 -6.19 5.83 -0.09
C ASP A 267 -6.44 6.31 1.35
N TYR A 268 -5.78 5.72 2.34
CA TYR A 268 -6.00 6.06 3.74
C TYR A 268 -5.45 7.47 4.08
N PRO A 269 -6.08 8.25 4.96
CA PRO A 269 -5.48 9.48 5.46
C PRO A 269 -4.20 9.21 6.27
N VAL A 270 -3.41 10.25 6.52
CA VAL A 270 -2.28 10.12 7.46
C VAL A 270 -2.83 9.95 8.86
N ASP A 271 -2.42 8.88 9.54
CA ASP A 271 -2.88 8.54 10.88
C ASP A 271 -1.74 7.97 11.75
N HIS A 272 -1.54 8.56 12.93
CA HIS A 272 -0.50 8.20 13.89
C HIS A 272 -1.07 8.08 15.30
N HIS A 273 -0.72 6.99 15.99
CA HIS A 273 -1.16 6.71 17.35
C HIS A 273 0.00 6.89 18.34
N HIS A 274 -0.11 7.84 19.25
CA HIS A 274 0.93 8.13 20.26
C HIS A 274 0.34 8.57 21.61
N ALA A 275 -0.90 8.15 21.89
CA ALA A 275 -1.63 8.57 23.08
C ALA A 275 -1.17 7.82 24.35
N GLN A 276 -0.54 6.65 24.20
CA GLN A 276 -0.10 5.84 25.34
C GLN A 276 1.33 6.14 25.80
N TYR A 277 2.17 6.75 24.97
CA TYR A 277 3.49 7.18 25.39
C TYR A 277 3.39 8.25 26.48
N LYS A 278 4.02 8.01 27.64
CA LYS A 278 3.95 8.93 28.79
C LYS A 278 4.86 10.15 28.68
N GLY A 279 5.87 10.10 27.80
CA GLY A 279 6.77 11.21 27.56
C GLY A 279 6.24 12.18 26.50
N LYS A 280 7.07 13.18 26.16
CA LYS A 280 6.74 14.15 25.10
C LYS A 280 6.99 13.55 23.72
N VAL A 281 5.95 13.47 22.90
CA VAL A 281 6.05 13.09 21.49
C VAL A 281 6.21 14.36 20.65
N PRO A 282 7.11 14.38 19.65
CA PRO A 282 7.17 15.48 18.70
C PRO A 282 5.81 15.67 18.01
N PRO A 283 5.36 16.92 17.76
CA PRO A 283 4.04 17.15 17.16
C PRO A 283 4.00 16.63 15.72
N ILE A 284 3.32 15.50 15.51
CA ILE A 284 3.20 14.88 14.19
C ILE A 284 2.03 15.53 13.44
N PRO A 285 2.24 16.05 12.22
CA PRO A 285 1.17 16.62 11.42
C PRO A 285 0.31 15.53 10.76
N PHE A 286 -0.97 15.85 10.53
CA PHE A 286 -1.94 14.99 9.83
C PHE A 286 -2.38 15.69 8.53
N PRO A 287 -1.48 15.84 7.54
CA PRO A 287 -1.79 16.58 6.33
C PRO A 287 -2.84 15.84 5.51
N LYS A 288 -3.71 16.61 4.83
CA LYS A 288 -4.61 16.07 3.82
C LYS A 288 -3.81 15.56 2.63
N VAL A 289 -4.14 14.37 2.18
CA VAL A 289 -3.51 13.66 1.07
C VAL A 289 -4.59 13.13 0.11
N PRO A 290 -4.33 13.05 -1.20
CA PRO A 290 -5.19 12.29 -2.10
C PRO A 290 -4.87 10.78 -2.01
N ALA A 291 -5.60 9.95 -2.74
CA ALA A 291 -5.11 8.60 -3.01
C ALA A 291 -3.81 8.66 -3.83
N TYR A 292 -2.91 7.73 -3.59
CA TYR A 292 -1.54 7.74 -4.10
C TYR A 292 -1.08 6.35 -4.53
N ASN A 293 0.10 6.28 -5.15
CA ASN A 293 0.75 5.03 -5.48
C ASN A 293 2.10 4.87 -4.77
N ILE A 294 2.50 3.61 -4.59
CA ILE A 294 3.80 3.23 -4.03
C ILE A 294 4.77 3.02 -5.19
N PRO A 295 5.90 3.74 -5.25
CA PRO A 295 6.89 3.55 -6.30
C PRO A 295 7.68 2.26 -6.07
N LEU A 296 8.04 1.55 -7.15
CA LEU A 296 8.84 0.31 -7.09
C LEU A 296 10.10 0.45 -6.23
N GLY A 297 10.81 1.57 -6.35
CA GLY A 297 12.05 1.81 -5.62
C GLY A 297 11.92 1.82 -4.10
N ALA A 298 10.70 1.97 -3.56
CA ALA A 298 10.46 1.89 -2.12
C ALA A 298 10.60 0.46 -1.56
N LEU A 299 10.48 -0.56 -2.42
CA LEU A 299 10.58 -1.97 -2.02
C LEU A 299 12.01 -2.53 -2.18
N ILE A 300 12.94 -1.77 -2.75
CA ILE A 300 14.28 -2.28 -3.13
C ILE A 300 15.36 -1.60 -2.29
N PRO A 301 16.17 -2.36 -1.52
CA PRO A 301 17.29 -1.80 -0.76
C PRO A 301 18.31 -1.04 -1.63
N GLU A 302 18.91 0.01 -1.09
CA GLU A 302 19.88 0.82 -1.85
C GLU A 302 21.17 0.08 -2.24
N LYS A 303 21.59 -0.91 -1.43
CA LYS A 303 22.92 -1.54 -1.52
C LYS A 303 22.91 -3.07 -1.47
N THR A 304 21.76 -3.67 -1.13
CA THR A 304 21.67 -5.11 -0.91
C THR A 304 20.96 -5.76 -2.09
N GLU A 305 21.65 -6.66 -2.78
CA GLU A 305 21.08 -7.43 -3.89
C GLU A 305 20.34 -8.67 -3.38
N GLY A 306 19.53 -9.30 -4.25
CA GLY A 306 18.79 -10.52 -3.92
C GLY A 306 17.64 -10.32 -2.93
N LEU A 307 17.30 -9.09 -2.56
CA LEU A 307 16.30 -8.76 -1.55
C LEU A 307 15.24 -7.79 -2.08
N ILE A 308 13.98 -8.06 -1.75
CA ILE A 308 12.83 -7.18 -1.90
C ILE A 308 12.21 -7.04 -0.51
N VAL A 309 11.73 -5.86 -0.14
CA VAL A 309 11.05 -5.59 1.12
C VAL A 309 9.62 -5.16 0.82
N CYS A 310 8.64 -5.77 1.47
CA CYS A 310 7.24 -5.32 1.44
C CYS A 310 6.72 -5.12 2.87
N GLU A 311 5.40 -5.20 3.08
CA GLU A 311 4.79 -4.91 4.39
C GLU A 311 5.08 -3.44 4.79
N LYS A 312 5.15 -3.13 6.08
CA LYS A 312 5.39 -1.80 6.66
C LYS A 312 6.87 -1.40 6.55
N GLY A 313 7.75 -2.34 6.20
CA GLY A 313 9.19 -2.16 6.10
C GLY A 313 9.68 -1.34 4.91
N ILE A 314 8.79 -1.00 3.96
CA ILE A 314 9.13 -0.26 2.74
C ILE A 314 9.76 1.11 3.04
N SER A 315 10.47 1.66 2.05
CA SER A 315 11.19 2.93 2.18
C SER A 315 10.25 4.15 2.11
N VAL A 316 9.82 4.60 3.27
CA VAL A 316 8.93 5.75 3.45
C VAL A 316 9.44 6.68 4.56
N SER A 317 9.01 7.96 4.58
CA SER A 317 9.15 8.83 5.76
C SER A 317 8.20 8.40 6.89
N ASN A 318 8.44 8.84 8.13
CA ASN A 318 7.54 8.59 9.25
C ASN A 318 6.11 9.09 8.95
N ILE A 319 5.94 10.31 8.42
CA ILE A 319 4.61 10.85 8.09
C ILE A 319 3.93 10.03 6.99
N ALA A 320 4.67 9.61 5.96
CA ALA A 320 4.13 8.75 4.91
C ALA A 320 3.82 7.33 5.42
N ASN A 321 4.51 6.84 6.44
CA ASN A 321 4.21 5.57 7.10
C ASN A 321 2.79 5.55 7.69
N GLY A 322 2.33 6.67 8.26
CA GLY A 322 0.98 6.80 8.82
C GLY A 322 -0.17 6.56 7.84
N THR A 323 0.09 6.59 6.53
CA THR A 323 -0.90 6.24 5.50
C THR A 323 -0.54 4.94 4.74
N THR A 324 0.74 4.57 4.63
CA THR A 324 1.17 3.40 3.86
C THR A 324 1.15 2.08 4.65
N ARG A 325 1.09 2.13 5.99
CA ARG A 325 1.17 0.95 6.87
C ARG A 325 -0.09 0.07 6.91
N LEU A 326 -1.19 0.50 6.29
CA LEU A 326 -2.49 -0.14 6.42
C LEU A 326 -2.51 -1.45 5.63
N GLN A 327 -3.18 -2.46 6.18
CA GLN A 327 -3.22 -3.83 5.61
C GLN A 327 -3.63 -3.89 4.13
N PRO A 328 -4.59 -3.10 3.62
CA PRO A 328 -4.88 -3.06 2.19
C PRO A 328 -3.67 -2.68 1.33
N VAL A 329 -2.89 -1.67 1.77
CA VAL A 329 -1.68 -1.23 1.07
C VAL A 329 -0.59 -2.30 1.15
N VAL A 330 -0.41 -2.90 2.33
CA VAL A 330 0.54 -4.00 2.57
C VAL A 330 0.25 -5.22 1.70
N LEU A 331 -1.02 -5.60 1.54
CA LEU A 331 -1.41 -6.72 0.67
C LEU A 331 -1.05 -6.42 -0.79
N LEU A 332 -1.25 -5.19 -1.25
CA LEU A 332 -0.89 -4.76 -2.60
C LEU A 332 0.64 -4.74 -2.82
N THR A 333 1.42 -4.26 -1.84
CA THR A 333 2.89 -4.31 -1.94
C THR A 333 3.41 -5.75 -1.90
N GLY A 334 2.77 -6.65 -1.14
CA GLY A 334 3.06 -8.08 -1.14
C GLY A 334 2.79 -8.74 -2.50
N GLN A 335 1.65 -8.45 -3.13
CA GLN A 335 1.32 -8.93 -4.47
C GLN A 335 2.35 -8.44 -5.50
N ALA A 336 2.71 -7.16 -5.45
CA ALA A 336 3.70 -6.59 -6.35
C ALA A 336 5.11 -7.16 -6.10
N ALA A 337 5.50 -7.41 -4.84
CA ALA A 337 6.77 -8.02 -4.49
C ALA A 337 6.90 -9.45 -5.03
N GLY A 338 5.84 -10.26 -4.91
CA GLY A 338 5.79 -11.62 -5.47
C GLY A 338 5.96 -11.63 -6.99
N LEU A 339 5.24 -10.76 -7.69
CA LEU A 339 5.34 -10.63 -9.15
C LEU A 339 6.71 -10.10 -9.59
N LEU A 340 7.28 -9.13 -8.86
CA LEU A 340 8.63 -8.62 -9.07
C LEU A 340 9.66 -9.75 -8.94
N ALA A 341 9.61 -10.53 -7.85
CA ALA A 341 10.54 -11.64 -7.63
C ALA A 341 10.45 -12.68 -8.75
N ALA A 342 9.24 -13.11 -9.12
CA ALA A 342 9.03 -14.06 -10.21
C ALA A 342 9.56 -13.54 -11.55
N THR A 343 9.34 -12.25 -11.85
CA THR A 343 9.84 -11.62 -13.07
C THR A 343 11.36 -11.53 -13.09
N CYS A 344 11.97 -11.15 -11.96
CA CYS A 344 13.42 -11.13 -11.78
C CYS A 344 14.07 -12.50 -12.04
N VAL A 345 13.49 -13.56 -11.46
CA VAL A 345 13.96 -14.94 -11.69
C VAL A 345 13.82 -15.35 -13.15
N LYS A 346 12.66 -15.10 -13.76
CA LYS A 346 12.39 -15.45 -15.17
C LYS A 346 13.32 -14.74 -16.15
N GLN A 347 13.65 -13.48 -15.89
CA GLN A 347 14.52 -12.67 -16.74
C GLN A 347 16.00 -12.75 -16.34
N ASN A 348 16.33 -13.46 -15.25
CA ASN A 348 17.67 -13.50 -14.65
C ASN A 348 18.27 -12.10 -14.37
N VAL A 349 17.47 -11.22 -13.75
CA VAL A 349 17.86 -9.85 -13.40
C VAL A 349 17.62 -9.55 -11.92
N GLN A 350 18.42 -8.64 -11.35
CA GLN A 350 18.21 -8.16 -9.98
C GLN A 350 17.03 -7.18 -9.91
N PRO A 351 16.34 -7.06 -8.74
CA PRO A 351 15.20 -6.15 -8.59
C PRO A 351 15.50 -4.71 -9.01
N ALA A 352 16.69 -4.19 -8.68
CA ALA A 352 17.13 -2.84 -9.05
C ALA A 352 17.32 -2.61 -10.57
N LYS A 353 17.33 -3.69 -11.37
CA LYS A 353 17.56 -3.67 -12.82
C LYS A 353 16.33 -4.03 -13.64
N ILE A 354 15.21 -4.35 -12.99
CA ILE A 354 13.98 -4.72 -13.70
C ILE A 354 13.47 -3.56 -14.56
N ASN A 355 12.89 -3.89 -15.71
CA ASN A 355 12.11 -2.92 -16.45
C ASN A 355 10.76 -2.70 -15.75
N ILE A 356 10.59 -1.51 -15.18
CA ILE A 356 9.37 -1.10 -14.45
C ILE A 356 8.11 -1.30 -15.30
N ARG A 357 8.21 -1.09 -16.62
CA ARG A 357 7.07 -1.24 -17.52
C ARG A 357 6.63 -2.68 -17.72
N ASP A 358 7.56 -3.63 -17.65
CA ASP A 358 7.21 -5.05 -17.77
C ASP A 358 6.42 -5.49 -16.53
N LEU A 359 6.86 -5.06 -15.34
CA LEU A 359 6.14 -5.32 -14.09
C LEU A 359 4.75 -4.66 -14.08
N GLN A 360 4.66 -3.38 -14.46
CA GLN A 360 3.37 -2.67 -14.52
C GLN A 360 2.39 -3.33 -15.50
N GLN A 361 2.87 -3.84 -16.63
CA GLN A 361 2.02 -4.56 -17.59
C GLN A 361 1.45 -5.84 -16.98
N GLU A 362 2.28 -6.63 -16.29
CA GLU A 362 1.82 -7.84 -15.62
C GLU A 362 0.85 -7.53 -14.46
N LEU A 363 1.10 -6.47 -13.68
CA LEU A 363 0.18 -6.01 -12.63
C LEU A 363 -1.20 -5.64 -13.20
N VAL A 364 -1.23 -4.80 -14.24
CA VAL A 364 -2.48 -4.30 -14.83
C VAL A 364 -3.28 -5.43 -15.48
N ARG A 365 -2.61 -6.38 -16.15
CA ARG A 365 -3.23 -7.61 -16.70
C ARG A 365 -3.89 -8.46 -15.60
N ASN A 366 -3.26 -8.54 -14.43
CA ASN A 366 -3.80 -9.18 -13.23
C ASN A 366 -4.71 -8.26 -12.41
N LYS A 367 -5.28 -7.22 -13.04
CA LYS A 367 -6.29 -6.32 -12.43
C LYS A 367 -5.80 -5.57 -11.18
N CYS A 368 -4.49 -5.39 -11.05
CA CYS A 368 -3.88 -4.59 -10.00
C CYS A 368 -3.82 -3.11 -10.40
N TYR A 369 -4.17 -2.24 -9.47
CA TYR A 369 -4.01 -0.79 -9.66
C TYR A 369 -2.53 -0.39 -9.61
N ILE A 370 -2.08 0.35 -10.63
CA ILE A 370 -0.78 1.06 -10.62
C ILE A 370 -0.97 2.59 -10.47
N MET A 371 -2.18 3.05 -10.80
CA MET A 371 -2.70 4.40 -10.56
C MET A 371 -3.97 4.31 -9.72
N PRO A 372 -4.16 5.16 -8.69
CA PRO A 372 -5.24 5.05 -7.71
C PRO A 372 -6.60 5.57 -8.18
N PHE A 373 -6.95 5.40 -9.47
CA PHE A 373 -8.19 5.94 -10.04
C PHE A 373 -9.43 5.21 -9.48
N THR A 374 -10.16 5.87 -8.59
CA THR A 374 -11.28 5.27 -7.83
C THR A 374 -12.54 5.04 -8.70
N ASP A 375 -12.69 5.85 -9.75
CA ASP A 375 -13.81 5.92 -10.68
C ASP A 375 -13.66 5.04 -11.92
N VAL A 376 -12.64 4.17 -11.94
CA VAL A 376 -12.39 3.21 -13.03
C VAL A 376 -12.13 1.85 -12.41
N LYS A 377 -13.07 0.91 -12.60
CA LYS A 377 -13.00 -0.43 -12.01
C LYS A 377 -12.23 -1.41 -12.90
N PRO A 378 -11.68 -2.52 -12.37
CA PRO A 378 -10.82 -3.41 -13.14
C PRO A 378 -11.54 -4.20 -14.24
N ASP A 379 -12.86 -4.30 -14.18
CA ASP A 379 -13.74 -4.89 -15.19
C ASP A 379 -14.14 -3.90 -16.31
N ASP A 380 -13.81 -2.60 -16.20
CA ASP A 380 -14.00 -1.64 -17.29
C ASP A 380 -13.14 -2.04 -18.50
N ALA A 381 -13.72 -2.04 -19.71
CA ALA A 381 -13.02 -2.40 -20.94
C ALA A 381 -11.80 -1.50 -21.23
N ALA A 382 -11.81 -0.25 -20.74
CA ALA A 382 -10.71 0.70 -20.87
C ALA A 382 -9.70 0.61 -19.72
N TRP A 383 -9.83 -0.34 -18.78
CA TRP A 383 -8.99 -0.50 -17.59
C TRP A 383 -7.50 -0.37 -17.90
N GLU A 384 -6.99 -1.19 -18.82
CA GLU A 384 -5.56 -1.22 -19.11
C GLU A 384 -5.09 0.11 -19.70
N ALA A 385 -5.82 0.62 -20.69
CA ALA A 385 -5.51 1.88 -21.36
C ALA A 385 -5.44 3.04 -20.35
N ILE A 386 -6.42 3.14 -19.46
CA ILE A 386 -6.50 4.19 -18.45
C ILE A 386 -5.34 4.10 -17.45
N GLN A 387 -5.07 2.90 -16.91
CA GLN A 387 -3.98 2.70 -15.96
C GLN A 387 -2.62 3.07 -16.59
N TYR A 388 -2.37 2.65 -17.83
CA TYR A 388 -1.12 2.96 -18.52
C TYR A 388 -0.99 4.45 -18.87
N ILE A 389 -2.02 5.06 -19.43
CA ILE A 389 -2.03 6.48 -19.80
C ILE A 389 -1.82 7.37 -18.57
N GLY A 390 -2.41 6.99 -17.44
CA GLY A 390 -2.17 7.61 -16.13
C GLY A 390 -0.72 7.46 -15.67
N ALA A 391 -0.16 6.25 -15.71
CA ALA A 391 1.22 5.95 -15.32
C ALA A 391 2.28 6.56 -16.27
N MET A 392 1.87 7.05 -17.43
CA MET A 392 2.72 7.83 -18.33
C MET A 392 2.62 9.34 -18.07
N GLY A 393 1.55 9.79 -17.43
CA GLY A 393 1.28 11.19 -17.17
C GLY A 393 0.70 11.94 -18.36
N ILE A 394 0.18 11.23 -19.38
CA ILE A 394 -0.46 11.83 -20.56
C ILE A 394 -1.83 12.41 -20.15
N ILE A 395 -2.59 11.65 -19.37
CA ILE A 395 -3.79 12.13 -18.69
C ILE A 395 -3.56 11.94 -17.20
N LYS A 396 -3.69 13.04 -16.45
CA LYS A 396 -3.49 13.06 -15.00
C LYS A 396 -4.84 13.07 -14.30
N GLY A 397 -4.95 12.35 -13.20
CA GLY A 397 -6.12 12.38 -12.36
C GLY A 397 -6.18 13.61 -11.45
N LYS A 398 -7.31 13.78 -10.76
CA LYS A 398 -7.50 14.81 -9.73
C LYS A 398 -7.64 14.15 -8.37
N GLY A 399 -6.73 14.51 -7.46
CA GLY A 399 -6.76 14.06 -6.08
C GLY A 399 -7.78 14.83 -5.24
N ILE A 400 -8.51 14.14 -4.38
CA ILE A 400 -9.43 14.73 -3.40
C ILE A 400 -9.21 14.05 -2.05
N SER A 401 -9.13 14.84 -0.98
CA SER A 401 -9.11 14.33 0.39
C SER A 401 -10.49 14.51 1.00
N GLU A 402 -11.18 13.39 1.26
CA GLU A 402 -12.56 13.36 1.71
C GLU A 402 -12.73 12.31 2.83
N GLY A 403 -12.88 12.78 4.07
CA GLY A 403 -13.07 11.88 5.22
C GLY A 403 -11.92 10.88 5.41
N TRP A 404 -12.28 9.59 5.50
CA TRP A 404 -11.35 8.47 5.71
C TRP A 404 -10.98 7.72 4.42
N GLU A 405 -11.47 8.19 3.28
CA GLU A 405 -11.24 7.58 1.97
C GLU A 405 -10.77 8.66 1.00
N ASN A 406 -9.46 8.85 0.89
CA ASN A 406 -8.92 9.77 -0.09
C ASN A 406 -9.10 9.17 -1.49
N LYS A 407 -9.28 10.04 -2.48
CA LYS A 407 -9.65 9.64 -3.83
C LYS A 407 -8.71 10.26 -4.85
N MET A 408 -8.55 9.57 -5.97
CA MET A 408 -7.99 10.12 -7.20
C MET A 408 -8.96 9.77 -8.32
N PHE A 409 -9.43 10.78 -9.04
CA PHE A 409 -10.40 10.61 -10.12
C PHE A 409 -9.73 10.76 -11.47
N PHE A 410 -9.99 9.82 -12.38
CA PHE A 410 -9.60 9.94 -13.78
C PHE A 410 -10.58 10.82 -14.57
N TYR A 411 -11.86 10.80 -14.18
CA TYR A 411 -13.00 11.40 -14.88
C TYR A 411 -13.15 10.86 -16.31
N PRO A 412 -13.43 9.56 -16.48
CA PRO A 412 -13.42 8.89 -17.79
C PRO A 412 -14.35 9.55 -18.81
N ASP A 413 -15.53 10.00 -18.38
CA ASP A 413 -16.56 10.52 -19.28
C ASP A 413 -16.51 12.05 -19.47
N SER A 414 -15.57 12.73 -18.82
CA SER A 414 -15.34 14.16 -19.05
C SER A 414 -14.62 14.39 -20.37
N LEU A 415 -14.96 15.48 -21.06
CA LEU A 415 -14.28 15.91 -22.28
C LEU A 415 -12.83 16.33 -21.97
N MET A 416 -11.89 15.95 -22.84
CA MET A 416 -10.48 16.31 -22.66
C MET A 416 -10.18 17.68 -23.27
N LYS A 417 -9.66 18.59 -22.46
CA LYS A 417 -9.25 19.92 -22.92
C LYS A 417 -7.92 19.84 -23.68
N VAL A 418 -7.84 20.54 -24.82
CA VAL A 418 -6.60 20.65 -25.63
C VAL A 418 -5.46 21.20 -24.79
N VAL A 419 -5.71 22.28 -24.05
CA VAL A 419 -4.70 22.91 -23.19
C VAL A 419 -4.15 21.97 -22.10
N GLU A 420 -4.96 21.03 -21.62
CA GLU A 420 -4.55 20.07 -20.59
C GLU A 420 -3.63 18.99 -21.20
N ILE A 421 -4.03 18.38 -22.32
CA ILE A 421 -3.25 17.29 -22.92
C ILE A 421 -1.93 17.80 -23.51
N GLU A 422 -1.93 18.96 -24.16
CA GLU A 422 -0.71 19.55 -24.74
C GLU A 422 0.30 19.91 -23.65
N LYS A 423 -0.18 20.47 -22.52
CA LYS A 423 0.67 20.69 -21.34
C LYS A 423 1.28 19.37 -20.85
N ASN A 424 0.47 18.35 -20.63
CA ASN A 424 0.94 17.05 -20.13
C ASN A 424 1.96 16.39 -21.07
N LEU A 425 1.70 16.39 -22.38
CA LEU A 425 2.62 15.85 -23.39
C LEU A 425 3.94 16.61 -23.40
N SER A 426 3.92 17.95 -23.27
CA SER A 426 5.15 18.75 -23.20
C SER A 426 6.00 18.50 -21.95
N GLU A 427 5.38 18.17 -20.80
CA GLU A 427 6.11 17.84 -19.57
C GLU A 427 6.79 16.46 -19.63
N ILE A 428 6.36 15.62 -20.56
CA ILE A 428 7.03 14.36 -20.92
C ILE A 428 8.09 14.61 -22.03
N GLY A 429 8.20 15.87 -22.49
CA GLY A 429 8.90 16.37 -23.69
C GLY A 429 10.41 16.44 -23.60
N PRO A 430 11.07 15.28 -23.56
CA PRO A 430 11.94 14.95 -24.68
C PRO A 430 11.29 14.03 -25.69
N LEU A 431 10.31 13.21 -25.28
CA LEU A 431 9.72 12.17 -26.11
C LEU A 431 8.68 12.67 -27.11
N PHE A 432 8.12 13.87 -26.92
CA PHE A 432 6.97 14.35 -27.70
C PHE A 432 7.17 15.84 -28.03
N SER A 433 7.86 16.14 -29.13
CA SER A 433 7.90 17.52 -29.64
C SER A 433 6.56 17.83 -30.29
N THR A 434 5.67 18.52 -29.57
CA THR A 434 4.41 19.00 -30.13
C THR A 434 4.60 20.42 -30.65
N SER A 435 4.85 20.58 -31.96
CA SER A 435 4.84 21.89 -32.63
C SER A 435 3.43 22.37 -33.00
N THR A 436 2.42 21.52 -32.86
CA THR A 436 1.04 21.81 -33.25
C THR A 436 0.21 22.24 -32.05
N LYS A 437 0.02 23.55 -31.88
CA LYS A 437 -1.01 24.10 -30.99
C LYS A 437 -2.36 24.08 -31.70
N SER A 438 -3.39 23.54 -31.06
CA SER A 438 -4.76 23.64 -31.53
C SER A 438 -5.49 24.79 -30.81
N ASN A 439 -6.33 25.53 -31.54
CA ASN A 439 -7.19 26.58 -30.96
C ASN A 439 -8.55 26.06 -30.46
N LYS A 440 -8.81 24.74 -30.59
CA LYS A 440 -10.06 24.14 -30.10
C LYS A 440 -10.05 24.03 -28.57
N GLU A 441 -11.23 24.10 -27.97
CA GLU A 441 -11.37 23.91 -26.52
C GLU A 441 -11.12 22.45 -26.12
N PHE A 442 -11.75 21.52 -26.84
CA PHE A 442 -11.69 20.08 -26.58
C PHE A 442 -11.01 19.32 -27.72
N VAL A 443 -10.40 18.20 -27.36
CA VAL A 443 -9.75 17.28 -28.31
C VAL A 443 -10.81 16.52 -29.09
N ASP A 444 -10.71 16.51 -30.41
CA ASP A 444 -11.52 15.71 -31.33
C ASP A 444 -10.68 14.57 -31.96
N ILE A 445 -11.27 13.81 -32.88
CA ILE A 445 -10.59 12.70 -33.57
C ILE A 445 -9.37 13.21 -34.36
N VAL A 446 -9.50 14.36 -35.02
CA VAL A 446 -8.39 14.96 -35.78
C VAL A 446 -7.23 15.34 -34.84
N GLY A 447 -7.54 15.93 -33.68
CA GLY A 447 -6.56 16.30 -32.67
C GLY A 447 -5.83 15.10 -32.08
N VAL A 448 -6.55 14.07 -31.64
CA VAL A 448 -5.92 12.88 -31.06
C VAL A 448 -5.09 12.10 -32.10
N THR A 449 -5.52 12.07 -33.37
CA THR A 449 -4.73 11.49 -34.47
C THR A 449 -3.38 12.21 -34.60
N LYS A 450 -3.35 13.54 -34.54
CA LYS A 450 -2.09 14.31 -34.57
C LYS A 450 -1.18 13.97 -33.38
N TYR A 451 -1.75 13.87 -32.16
CA TYR A 451 -0.97 13.49 -30.99
C TYR A 451 -0.37 12.08 -31.13
N ILE A 452 -1.15 11.09 -31.60
CA ILE A 452 -0.69 9.74 -31.88
C ILE A 452 0.46 9.73 -32.90
N ASN A 453 0.30 10.47 -34.00
CA ASN A 453 1.34 10.55 -35.03
C ASN A 453 2.63 11.19 -34.51
N ASN A 454 2.52 12.25 -33.70
CA ASN A 454 3.68 12.89 -33.07
C ASN A 454 4.37 11.94 -32.07
N ILE A 455 3.59 11.18 -31.30
CA ILE A 455 4.10 10.12 -30.41
C ILE A 455 4.88 9.09 -31.22
N ASN A 456 4.26 8.48 -32.22
CA ASN A 456 4.87 7.43 -33.04
C ASN A 456 6.11 7.93 -33.81
N ALA A 457 6.08 9.14 -34.36
CA ALA A 457 7.22 9.76 -35.03
C ALA A 457 8.41 9.91 -34.06
N SER A 458 8.14 10.34 -32.83
CA SER A 458 9.19 10.50 -31.83
C SER A 458 9.71 9.16 -31.30
N LEU A 459 8.84 8.17 -31.11
CA LEU A 459 9.22 6.79 -30.79
C LEU A 459 10.13 6.19 -31.87
N LYS A 460 9.80 6.40 -33.15
CA LYS A 460 10.64 5.99 -34.28
C LYS A 460 12.00 6.69 -34.24
N LEU A 461 12.01 8.02 -34.08
CA LEU A 461 13.23 8.83 -34.10
C LEU A 461 14.16 8.52 -32.91
N GLN A 462 13.62 8.47 -31.70
CA GLN A 462 14.42 8.44 -30.47
C GLN A 462 14.70 7.02 -29.96
N HIS A 463 13.81 6.07 -30.26
CA HIS A 463 13.95 4.69 -29.80
C HIS A 463 14.22 3.70 -30.94
N GLY A 464 14.12 4.12 -32.21
CA GLY A 464 14.31 3.25 -33.37
C GLY A 464 13.18 2.23 -33.53
N ILE A 465 11.99 2.53 -33.01
CA ILE A 465 10.82 1.66 -33.09
C ILE A 465 10.35 1.59 -34.54
N LYS A 466 10.16 0.36 -35.06
CA LYS A 466 9.54 0.12 -36.36
C LYS A 466 8.03 0.23 -36.22
N LEU A 467 7.44 1.19 -36.94
CA LEU A 467 5.99 1.37 -36.96
C LEU A 467 5.35 0.42 -37.98
N THR A 468 4.22 -0.16 -37.59
CA THR A 468 3.31 -0.96 -38.44
C THR A 468 2.39 -0.04 -39.24
N SER A 469 1.69 -0.58 -40.25
CA SER A 469 0.71 0.16 -41.04
C SER A 469 -0.40 0.77 -40.17
N THR A 470 -0.89 0.05 -39.15
CA THR A 470 -1.89 0.53 -38.20
C THR A 470 -1.42 1.74 -37.38
N GLN A 471 -0.11 1.97 -37.26
CA GLN A 471 0.48 3.08 -36.50
C GLN A 471 0.83 4.29 -37.36
N LEU A 472 0.78 4.15 -38.69
CA LEU A 472 1.01 5.21 -39.68
C LEU A 472 -0.34 5.78 -40.13
N LEU A 473 -1.01 6.49 -39.23
CA LEU A 473 -2.37 6.96 -39.45
C LEU A 473 -2.41 8.22 -40.31
N THR A 474 -3.21 8.20 -41.37
CA THR A 474 -3.69 9.44 -42.02
C THR A 474 -4.86 10.03 -41.22
N THR A 475 -5.81 9.18 -40.82
CA THR A 475 -6.90 9.49 -39.90
C THR A 475 -7.36 8.22 -39.18
N ILE A 476 -7.93 8.37 -37.99
CA ILE A 476 -8.72 7.32 -37.35
C ILE A 476 -10.07 7.21 -38.08
N THR A 477 -10.53 5.98 -38.31
CA THR A 477 -11.74 5.66 -39.08
C THR A 477 -12.90 5.16 -38.21
N MET A 478 -14.09 5.09 -38.79
CA MET A 478 -15.25 4.49 -38.12
C MET A 478 -15.05 2.99 -37.81
N SER A 479 -14.30 2.26 -38.65
CA SER A 479 -13.98 0.85 -38.37
C SER A 479 -13.05 0.71 -37.17
N ASP A 480 -12.08 1.61 -37.01
CA ASP A 480 -11.19 1.62 -35.85
C ASP A 480 -11.98 1.86 -34.55
N PHE A 481 -12.91 2.82 -34.56
CA PHE A 481 -13.80 3.08 -33.43
C PHE A 481 -14.62 1.85 -33.06
N LYS A 482 -15.24 1.20 -34.05
CA LYS A 482 -16.04 -0.02 -33.83
C LYS A 482 -15.19 -1.16 -33.28
N ALA A 483 -13.96 -1.34 -33.77
CA ALA A 483 -13.04 -2.37 -33.30
C ALA A 483 -12.59 -2.14 -31.83
N LEU A 484 -12.59 -0.90 -31.38
CA LEU A 484 -12.26 -0.49 -30.00
C LEU A 484 -13.50 -0.36 -29.11
N HIS A 485 -14.67 -0.79 -29.58
CA HIS A 485 -15.95 -0.66 -28.88
C HIS A 485 -16.30 0.79 -28.49
N LEU A 486 -15.84 1.76 -29.29
CA LEU A 486 -16.20 3.17 -29.16
C LEU A 486 -17.40 3.49 -30.05
N ASN A 487 -18.24 4.42 -29.61
CA ASN A 487 -19.51 4.75 -30.27
C ASN A 487 -19.51 6.18 -30.84
N ASN A 488 -20.58 6.53 -31.57
CA ASN A 488 -20.87 7.89 -32.06
C ASN A 488 -19.71 8.49 -32.88
N PHE A 489 -19.21 7.78 -33.91
CA PHE A 489 -18.09 8.29 -34.71
C PHE A 489 -18.45 9.59 -35.45
N ASP A 490 -17.72 10.67 -35.14
CA ASP A 490 -17.73 11.96 -35.85
C ASP A 490 -16.33 12.56 -35.68
N THR A 491 -15.70 12.98 -36.78
CA THR A 491 -14.31 13.45 -36.76
C THR A 491 -14.13 14.78 -36.03
N LEU A 492 -15.19 15.57 -35.88
CA LEU A 492 -15.15 16.91 -35.30
C LEU A 492 -15.74 16.97 -33.89
N ARG A 493 -16.38 15.91 -33.40
CA ARG A 493 -16.94 15.93 -32.05
C ARG A 493 -15.83 15.90 -30.98
N PRO A 494 -16.06 16.52 -29.82
CA PRO A 494 -15.22 16.32 -28.65
C PRO A 494 -15.16 14.85 -28.21
N LEU A 495 -13.97 14.44 -27.76
CA LEU A 495 -13.70 13.13 -27.18
C LEU A 495 -13.58 13.21 -25.66
N THR A 496 -14.03 12.15 -25.01
CA THR A 496 -13.85 11.94 -23.57
C THR A 496 -12.42 11.52 -23.23
N LYS A 497 -12.02 11.66 -21.96
CA LYS A 497 -10.71 11.18 -21.47
C LYS A 497 -10.54 9.68 -21.68
N LYS A 498 -11.60 8.89 -21.47
CA LYS A 498 -11.61 7.44 -21.71
C LYS A 498 -11.37 7.10 -23.18
N GLU A 499 -12.08 7.75 -24.10
CA GLU A 499 -11.90 7.52 -25.54
C GLU A 499 -10.47 7.84 -25.98
N ILE A 500 -9.91 8.97 -25.52
CA ILE A 500 -8.54 9.37 -25.85
C ILE A 500 -7.54 8.38 -25.26
N ALA A 501 -7.74 7.91 -24.02
CA ALA A 501 -6.87 6.91 -23.42
C ALA A 501 -6.83 5.62 -24.24
N VAL A 502 -8.00 5.13 -24.67
CA VAL A 502 -8.12 3.92 -25.52
C VAL A 502 -7.43 4.14 -26.87
N LEU A 503 -7.71 5.24 -27.56
CA LEU A 503 -7.13 5.54 -28.87
C LEU A 503 -5.60 5.68 -28.80
N ILE A 504 -5.07 6.47 -27.85
CA ILE A 504 -3.63 6.63 -27.69
C ILE A 504 -3.00 5.28 -27.33
N SER A 505 -3.52 4.57 -26.33
CA SER A 505 -2.97 3.28 -25.90
C SER A 505 -2.94 2.24 -27.02
N HIS A 506 -3.97 2.20 -27.87
CA HIS A 506 -4.05 1.26 -28.99
C HIS A 506 -3.03 1.60 -30.10
N PHE A 507 -3.08 2.83 -30.61
CA PHE A 507 -2.27 3.23 -31.76
C PHE A 507 -0.83 3.60 -31.43
N THR A 508 -0.49 3.64 -30.14
CA THR A 508 0.89 3.84 -29.66
C THR A 508 1.34 2.66 -28.79
N ASN A 509 0.97 1.42 -29.14
CA ASN A 509 1.24 0.25 -28.30
C ASN A 509 2.71 0.05 -27.84
N HIS A 510 3.71 0.61 -28.54
CA HIS A 510 5.12 0.57 -28.13
C HIS A 510 5.44 1.56 -27.01
N LEU A 511 4.58 2.56 -26.80
CA LEU A 511 4.72 3.57 -25.76
C LEU A 511 4.79 2.94 -24.36
N LYS A 512 4.05 1.84 -24.14
CA LYS A 512 4.12 1.08 -22.89
C LYS A 512 5.51 0.47 -22.61
N ASN A 513 6.36 0.32 -23.64
CA ASN A 513 7.72 -0.20 -23.50
C ASN A 513 8.74 0.91 -23.19
N ILE A 514 8.32 2.17 -23.15
CA ILE A 514 9.22 3.27 -22.87
C ILE A 514 9.56 3.28 -21.38
N THR A 515 10.81 2.92 -21.12
CA THR A 515 11.36 2.75 -19.78
C THR A 515 11.49 4.08 -19.07
N VAL A 516 11.17 4.06 -17.79
CA VAL A 516 11.54 5.11 -16.84
C VAL A 516 12.65 4.59 -15.92
N ASP A 517 13.47 5.49 -15.39
CA ASP A 517 14.37 5.16 -14.28
C ASP A 517 13.59 5.01 -12.96
N ILE A 518 14.30 4.67 -11.88
CA ILE A 518 13.69 4.45 -10.56
C ILE A 518 13.07 5.74 -9.98
N GLN A 519 13.46 6.92 -10.49
CA GLN A 519 12.90 8.21 -10.11
C GLN A 519 11.71 8.61 -11.01
N GLY A 520 11.31 7.75 -11.96
CA GLY A 520 10.22 7.99 -12.90
C GLY A 520 10.57 8.91 -14.07
N LYS A 521 11.85 9.24 -14.27
CA LYS A 521 12.29 10.02 -15.44
C LYS A 521 12.39 9.09 -16.64
N TYR A 522 11.92 9.55 -17.79
CA TYR A 522 12.03 8.79 -19.03
C TYR A 522 13.49 8.67 -19.47
N LYS A 523 13.93 7.43 -19.78
CA LYS A 523 15.27 7.17 -20.30
C LYS A 523 15.31 7.50 -21.80
N ARG A 524 16.39 8.16 -22.24
CA ARG A 524 16.70 8.29 -23.68
C ARG A 524 17.51 7.06 -24.10
N LYS A 525 17.47 6.68 -25.37
CA LYS A 525 18.23 5.52 -25.89
C LYS A 525 19.75 5.66 -25.70
N ASN A 526 20.26 6.88 -25.51
CA ASN A 526 21.69 7.19 -25.38
C ASN A 526 22.11 7.64 -23.95
N SER A 527 21.33 7.29 -22.92
CA SER A 527 21.63 7.67 -21.52
C SER A 527 21.76 6.47 -20.59
#